data_AF-A0A1I2BSF5-F1
#
_entry.id   AF-A0A1I2BSF5-F1
#
_cell.length_a   1.000
_cell.length_b   1.000
_cell.length_c   1.000
_cell.angle_alpha   90.00
_cell.angle_beta   90.00
_cell.angle_gamma   90.00
#
_symmetry.space_group_name_H-M   'P 1'
#
loop_
_entity.id
_entity.type
_entity.pdbx_description
1 polymer ?
#
loop_
_entity_poly.entity_id
_entity_poly.type
_entity_poly.pdbx_seq_one_letter_code
_entity_poly.pdbx_strand_id
1 'polypeptide(L)' 'MPGVAVGEIVRVLADDPAAANDIPAWCRMKGQEFVAADGHAFDVRRVL' A
#
# COMPACT_ATOMS: atom_id res chain seq x y z
N MET A 1 -10.90 -4.63 -14.83
CA MET A 1 -10.20 -3.37 -14.49
C MET A 1 -8.76 -3.53 -14.91
N PRO A 2 -8.13 -2.57 -15.61
CA PRO A 2 -6.70 -2.65 -15.85
C PRO A 2 -5.98 -2.73 -14.51
N GLY A 3 -4.93 -3.55 -14.44
CA GLY A 3 -4.06 -3.60 -13.26
C GLY A 3 -3.30 -2.27 -13.11
N VAL A 4 -2.77 -2.04 -11.92
CA VAL A 4 -1.93 -0.88 -11.61
C VAL A 4 -0.59 -1.05 -12.29
N ALA A 5 -0.09 -0.06 -13.02
CA ALA A 5 1.20 -0.19 -13.70
C ALA A 5 2.37 -0.18 -12.69
N VAL A 6 3.50 -0.75 -13.10
CA VAL A 6 4.73 -0.65 -12.30
C VAL A 6 5.13 0.82 -12.16
N GLY A 7 5.48 1.23 -10.94
CA GLY A 7 5.81 2.61 -10.58
C GLY A 7 4.62 3.44 -10.11
N GLU A 8 3.38 3.02 -10.40
CA GLU A 8 2.18 3.73 -9.96
C GLU A 8 1.87 3.48 -8.48
N ILE A 9 1.16 4.44 -7.90
CA ILE A 9 0.72 4.42 -6.50
C ILE A 9 -0.77 4.08 -6.44
N VAL A 10 -1.11 3.15 -5.53
CA VAL A 10 -2.47 2.88 -5.10
C VAL A 10 -2.65 3.45 -3.71
N ARG A 11 -3.76 4.18 -3.52
CA ARG A 11 -4.23 4.55 -2.18
C ARG A 11 -5.20 3.50 -1.67
N VAL A 12 -4.82 2.81 -0.62
CA VAL A 12 -5.66 1.86 0.11
C VAL A 12 -6.38 2.61 1.23
N LEU A 13 -7.70 2.51 1.27
CA LEU A 13 -8.51 3.05 2.37
C LEU A 13 -8.88 1.91 3.31
N ALA A 14 -8.52 2.03 4.58
CA ALA A 14 -8.81 1.03 5.60
C ALA A 14 -9.08 1.70 6.96
N ASP A 15 -10.22 1.36 7.55
CA ASP A 15 -10.64 1.79 8.89
C ASP A 15 -10.16 0.84 10.01
N ASP A 16 -9.77 -0.38 9.64
CA ASP A 16 -9.17 -1.35 10.56
C ASP A 16 -7.82 -0.83 11.12
N PRO A 17 -7.69 -0.68 12.45
CA PRO A 17 -6.43 -0.29 13.09
C PRO A 17 -5.25 -1.20 12.75
N ALA A 18 -5.49 -2.48 12.41
CA ALA A 18 -4.42 -3.42 12.05
C ALA A 18 -3.72 -3.03 10.73
N ALA A 19 -4.41 -2.32 9.83
CA ALA A 19 -3.87 -1.91 8.52
C ALA A 19 -2.57 -1.09 8.64
N ALA A 20 -2.43 -0.31 9.71
CA ALA A 20 -1.23 0.47 10.00
C ALA A 20 0.03 -0.41 10.13
N ASN A 21 -0.11 -1.66 10.56
CA ASN A 21 0.98 -2.62 10.69
C ASN A 21 1.02 -3.58 9.49
N ASP A 22 -0.15 -4.03 9.03
CA ASP A 22 -0.28 -5.09 8.03
C ASP A 22 0.13 -4.61 6.64
N ILE A 23 -0.20 -3.37 6.25
CA ILE A 23 0.15 -2.86 4.91
C ILE A 23 1.67 -2.71 4.75
N PRO A 24 2.42 -2.09 5.68
CA PRO A 24 3.88 -2.07 5.60
C PRO A 24 4.50 -3.47 5.64
N ALA A 25 3.97 -4.38 6.45
CA ALA A 25 4.45 -5.77 6.50
C ALA A 25 4.24 -6.49 5.17
N TRP A 26 3.04 -6.39 4.59
CA TRP A 26 2.71 -6.95 3.28
C TRP A 26 3.59 -6.37 2.18
N CYS A 27 3.86 -5.05 2.20
CA CYS A 27 4.76 -4.41 1.23
C CYS A 27 6.15 -5.05 1.26
N ARG A 28 6.72 -5.25 2.45
CA ARG A 28 8.03 -5.94 2.62
C ARG A 28 7.98 -7.39 2.09
N MET A 29 6.89 -8.11 2.38
CA MET A 29 6.73 -9.51 1.98
C MET A 29 6.50 -9.70 0.48
N LYS A 30 5.85 -8.74 -0.19
CA LYS A 30 5.48 -8.81 -1.60
C LYS A 30 6.33 -7.92 -2.51
N GLY A 31 7.40 -7.34 -1.97
CA GLY A 31 8.30 -6.46 -2.72
C GLY A 31 7.59 -5.24 -3.29
N GLN A 32 6.63 -4.68 -2.55
CA GLN A 32 6.01 -3.40 -2.84
C GLN A 32 6.64 -2.32 -1.96
N GLU A 33 6.48 -1.06 -2.32
CA GLU A 33 6.99 0.07 -1.53
C GLU A 33 5.83 0.73 -0.79
N PHE A 34 5.93 0.77 0.54
CA PHE A 34 5.06 1.60 1.37
C PHE A 34 5.57 3.04 1.33
N VAL A 35 4.75 3.97 0.85
CA VAL A 35 5.12 5.37 0.60
C VAL A 35 4.75 6.26 1.78
N ALA A 36 3.48 6.22 2.20
CA ALA A 36 2.96 7.08 3.25
C ALA A 36 1.69 6.51 3.89
N ALA A 37 1.36 7.00 5.08
CA ALA A 37 0.06 6.85 5.70
C ALA A 37 -0.46 8.20 6.18
N ASP A 38 -1.77 8.42 6.02
CA ASP A 38 -2.52 9.57 6.54
C ASP A 38 -3.88 9.08 7.06
N GLY A 39 -3.99 8.91 8.38
CA GLY A 39 -5.17 8.35 9.03
C GLY A 39 -5.52 6.96 8.50
N HIS A 40 -6.62 6.89 7.75
CA HIS A 40 -7.15 5.66 7.15
C HIS A 40 -6.70 5.44 5.70
N ALA A 41 -5.79 6.27 5.19
CA ALA A 41 -5.26 6.18 3.83
C ALA A 41 -3.79 5.73 3.83
N PHE A 42 -3.46 4.76 2.98
CA PHE A 42 -2.12 4.20 2.84
C PHE A 42 -1.70 4.18 1.38
N ASP A 43 -0.62 4.87 1.06
CA ASP A 43 -0.09 4.95 -0.30
C ASP A 43 0.97 3.85 -0.51
N VAL A 44 0.73 3.00 -1.51
CA VAL A 44 1.60 1.87 -1.87
C VAL A 44 2.01 2.01 -3.32
N ARG A 45 3.32 2.02 -3.60
CA ARG A 45 3.85 1.99 -4.95
C ARG A 45 4.09 0.55 -5.40
N ARG A 46 3.62 0.25 -6.62
CA ARG A 46 3.97 -1.01 -7.28
C ARG A 46 5.41 -0.97 -7.77
N VAL A 47 6.23 -1.92 -7.34
CA VAL A 47 7.68 -1.91 -7.68
C VAL A 47 8.02 -2.87 -8.84
N LEU A 48 7.32 -4.01 -8.96
CA LEU A 48 7.48 -5.01 -10.03
C LEU A 48 6.11 -5.59 -10.44
#